data_AF-A0A4V1QTH2-F1
#
_entry.id   AF-A0A4V1QTH2-F1
#
_cell.length_a   1.000
_cell.length_b   1.000
_cell.length_c   1.000
_cell.angle_alpha   90.00
_cell.angle_beta   90.00
_cell.angle_gamma   90.00
#
_symmetry.space_group_name_H-M   'P 1'
#
loop_
_entity.id
_entity.type
_entity.pdbx_description
1 polymer ?
#
loop_
_entity_poly.entity_id
_entity_poly.type
_entity_poly.pdbx_seq_one_letter_code
_entity_poly.pdbx_strand_id
1 'polypeptide(L)'
;METSGTEFNRCLMTELRAERSMRNVTVKQLAERAGIFHGTLLRYLNNHRDMPVPVLYDVAMALDVDPAALVDRAAARLAAESRAPSGQLTFDDADGSHEPDPSEVGRRIALLVSVLARGRGSAHGYKEIAPLLLERGVRFNQEEWAELLEGSAMRAPGRRSLEAIADVLGIDGVYLTGAVGDPEVVRIEAQLDFLRALHESKVEGLAARGSDDITPETLRAITSSLRHEER
;
A
#
# COMPACT_ATOMS: atom_id res chain seq x y z
N MET A 1 -16.72 -10.72 15.82
CA MET A 1 -16.00 -10.69 17.11
C MET A 1 -14.57 -11.02 16.75
N GLU A 2 -13.71 -10.01 16.67
CA GLU A 2 -12.28 -10.25 16.41
C GLU A 2 -11.69 -11.05 17.55
N THR A 3 -10.91 -12.06 17.21
CA THR A 3 -10.22 -12.88 18.21
C THR A 3 -8.85 -12.28 18.47
N SER A 4 -8.31 -12.50 19.66
CA SER A 4 -6.93 -12.12 19.99
C SER A 4 -5.92 -12.68 18.96
N GLY A 5 -6.24 -13.83 18.32
CA GLY A 5 -5.45 -14.38 17.22
C GLY A 5 -5.48 -13.53 15.94
N THR A 6 -6.61 -12.93 15.59
CA THR A 6 -6.75 -12.04 14.42
C THR A 6 -5.99 -10.73 14.64
N GLU A 7 -6.08 -10.15 15.83
CA GLU A 7 -5.34 -8.94 16.21
C GLU A 7 -3.82 -9.18 16.20
N PHE A 8 -3.37 -10.32 16.73
CA PHE A 8 -1.98 -10.72 16.67
C PHE A 8 -1.50 -10.92 15.23
N ASN A 9 -2.27 -11.63 14.40
CA ASN A 9 -1.94 -11.84 12.98
C ASN A 9 -1.79 -10.50 12.24
N ARG A 10 -2.65 -9.52 12.52
CA ARG A 10 -2.54 -8.16 11.99
C ARG A 10 -1.20 -7.50 12.37
N CYS A 11 -0.85 -7.50 13.66
CA CYS A 11 0.43 -6.95 14.12
C CYS A 11 1.62 -7.65 13.47
N LEU A 12 1.55 -8.98 13.32
CA LEU A 12 2.60 -9.78 12.69
C LEU A 12 2.77 -9.43 11.20
N MET A 13 1.68 -9.26 10.45
CA MET A 13 1.76 -8.84 9.05
C MET A 13 2.33 -7.42 8.92
N THR A 14 2.03 -6.53 9.86
CA THR A 14 2.64 -5.19 9.89
C THR A 14 4.16 -5.28 10.07
N GLU A 15 4.65 -6.11 11.00
CA GLU A 15 6.10 -6.30 11.20
C GLU A 15 6.78 -6.90 9.96
N LEU A 16 6.16 -7.90 9.33
CA LEU A 16 6.69 -8.51 8.09
C LEU A 16 6.81 -7.51 6.95
N ARG A 17 5.81 -6.63 6.78
CA ARG A 17 5.86 -5.58 5.76
C ARG A 17 6.93 -4.53 6.06
N ALA A 18 7.10 -4.16 7.33
CA ALA A 18 8.13 -3.23 7.75
C ALA A 18 9.54 -3.80 7.47
N GLU A 19 9.81 -5.05 7.86
CA GLU A 19 11.07 -5.74 7.52
C GLU A 19 11.31 -5.82 6.02
N ARG A 20 10.26 -6.16 5.26
CA ARG A 20 10.32 -6.22 3.80
C ARG A 20 10.74 -4.86 3.21
N SER A 21 10.09 -3.78 3.65
CA SER A 21 10.34 -2.41 3.17
C SER A 21 11.76 -1.96 3.53
N MET A 22 12.21 -2.17 4.77
CA MET A 22 13.58 -1.83 5.20
C MET A 22 14.66 -2.53 4.37
N ARG A 23 14.35 -3.72 3.85
CA ARG A 23 15.27 -4.53 3.04
C ARG A 23 15.09 -4.31 1.54
N ASN A 24 14.21 -3.40 1.12
CA ASN A 24 13.87 -3.11 -0.28
C ASN A 24 13.50 -4.37 -1.08
N VAL A 25 12.86 -5.34 -0.44
CA VAL A 25 12.41 -6.58 -1.10
C VAL A 25 10.98 -6.38 -1.58
N THR A 26 10.68 -6.61 -2.85
CA THR A 26 9.30 -6.54 -3.34
C THR A 26 8.48 -7.75 -2.88
N VAL A 27 7.14 -7.65 -2.83
CA VAL A 27 6.28 -8.81 -2.50
C VAL A 27 6.49 -9.95 -3.49
N LYS A 28 6.75 -9.65 -4.78
CA LYS A 28 7.09 -10.63 -5.82
C LYS A 28 8.38 -11.38 -5.49
N GLN A 29 9.47 -10.65 -5.23
CA GLN A 29 10.75 -11.24 -4.87
C GLN A 29 10.66 -12.06 -3.58
N LEU A 30 9.91 -11.56 -2.59
CA LEU A 30 9.69 -12.29 -1.34
C LEU A 30 8.92 -13.59 -1.57
N ALA A 31 7.86 -13.55 -2.38
CA ALA A 31 7.08 -14.73 -2.75
C ALA A 31 7.94 -15.78 -3.47
N GLU A 32 8.79 -15.33 -4.41
CA GLU A 32 9.74 -16.19 -5.12
C GLU A 32 10.76 -16.82 -4.18
N ARG A 33 11.38 -16.03 -3.30
CA ARG A 33 12.36 -16.50 -2.30
C ARG A 33 11.74 -17.47 -1.29
N ALA A 34 10.48 -17.25 -0.91
CA ALA A 34 9.74 -18.12 0.01
C ALA A 34 9.09 -19.33 -0.68
N GLY A 35 9.14 -19.43 -2.02
CA GLY A 35 8.52 -20.53 -2.76
C GLY A 35 6.98 -20.52 -2.75
N ILE A 36 6.36 -19.34 -2.62
CA ILE A 36 4.90 -19.19 -2.50
C ILE A 36 4.36 -18.38 -3.67
N PHE A 37 3.13 -18.68 -4.10
CA PHE A 37 2.47 -17.88 -5.13
C PHE A 37 2.27 -16.42 -4.67
N HIS A 38 2.63 -15.45 -5.51
CA HIS A 38 2.57 -14.01 -5.19
C HIS A 38 1.20 -13.55 -4.66
N GLY A 39 0.11 -13.93 -5.32
CA GLY A 39 -1.25 -13.56 -4.87
C GLY A 39 -1.63 -14.19 -3.53
N THR A 40 -1.04 -15.33 -3.18
CA THR A 40 -1.25 -15.99 -1.88
C THR A 40 -0.51 -15.23 -0.79
N LEU A 41 0.76 -14.87 -1.02
CA LEU A 41 1.53 -14.05 -0.08
C LEU A 41 0.86 -12.68 0.13
N LEU A 42 0.36 -12.05 -0.93
CA LEU A 42 -0.33 -10.77 -0.83
C LEU A 42 -1.62 -10.85 0.02
N ARG A 43 -2.36 -11.96 -0.06
CA ARG A 43 -3.55 -12.18 0.78
C ARG A 43 -3.21 -12.37 2.26
N TYR A 44 -2.09 -13.04 2.56
CA TYR A 44 -1.58 -13.12 3.93
C TYR A 44 -1.12 -11.75 4.41
N LEU A 45 -0.26 -11.13 3.60
CA LEU A 45 0.13 -9.73 3.57
C LEU A 45 -0.97 -8.85 4.16
N ASN A 46 -2.07 -8.83 3.43
CA ASN A 46 -3.19 -7.92 3.63
C ASN A 46 -4.23 -8.37 4.65
N ASN A 47 -3.93 -9.41 5.45
CA ASN A 47 -4.86 -10.01 6.41
C ASN A 47 -6.19 -10.49 5.79
N HIS A 48 -6.25 -10.66 4.48
CA HIS A 48 -7.38 -11.29 3.80
C HIS A 48 -7.43 -12.81 4.05
N ARG A 49 -6.37 -13.37 4.64
CA ARG A 49 -6.27 -14.75 5.08
C ARG A 49 -5.22 -14.85 6.19
N ASP A 50 -5.50 -15.65 7.22
CA ASP A 50 -4.52 -15.96 8.25
C ASP A 50 -3.32 -16.71 7.65
N MET A 51 -2.12 -16.31 8.05
CA MET A 51 -0.89 -16.94 7.58
C MET A 51 -0.60 -18.21 8.38
N PRO A 52 -0.44 -19.38 7.74
CA PRO A 52 -0.01 -20.58 8.43
C PRO A 52 1.42 -20.42 8.99
N VAL A 53 1.70 -21.00 10.15
CA VAL A 53 3.03 -20.93 10.80
C VAL A 53 4.19 -21.40 9.90
N PRO A 54 4.06 -22.48 9.10
CA PRO A 54 5.13 -22.85 8.17
C PRO A 54 5.44 -21.75 7.14
N VAL A 55 4.38 -21.10 6.62
CA VAL A 55 4.53 -19.99 5.67
C VAL A 55 5.19 -18.78 6.32
N LEU A 56 4.84 -18.46 7.57
CA LEU A 56 5.53 -17.42 8.34
C LEU A 56 7.03 -17.70 8.42
N TYR A 57 7.40 -18.94 8.71
CA TYR A 57 8.79 -19.36 8.81
C TYR A 57 9.51 -19.17 7.46
N ASP A 58 8.92 -19.64 6.36
CA ASP A 58 9.50 -19.52 5.02
C ASP A 58 9.69 -18.05 4.61
N VAL A 59 8.69 -17.20 4.88
CA VAL A 59 8.73 -15.77 4.55
C VAL A 59 9.76 -15.02 5.40
N ALA A 60 9.84 -15.31 6.70
CA ALA A 60 10.81 -14.69 7.59
C ALA A 60 12.25 -15.08 7.22
N MET A 61 12.48 -16.37 6.94
CA MET A 61 13.78 -16.86 6.45
C MET A 61 14.15 -16.25 5.10
N ALA A 62 13.18 -16.10 4.18
CA ALA A 62 13.40 -15.42 2.90
C ALA A 62 13.73 -13.93 3.04
N LEU A 63 13.34 -13.30 4.15
CA LEU A 63 13.74 -11.94 4.51
C LEU A 63 15.06 -11.88 5.27
N ASP A 64 15.69 -13.00 5.62
CA ASP A 64 16.86 -13.06 6.52
C ASP A 64 16.54 -12.44 7.90
N VAL A 65 15.36 -12.79 8.44
CA VAL A 65 14.84 -12.37 9.76
C VAL A 65 14.50 -13.60 10.58
N ASP A 66 14.88 -13.61 11.87
CA ASP A 66 14.45 -14.65 12.80
C ASP A 66 12.92 -14.59 13.01
N PRO A 67 12.17 -15.67 12.71
CA PRO A 67 10.73 -15.72 12.92
C PRO A 67 10.32 -15.45 14.37
N ALA A 68 11.13 -15.85 15.36
CA ALA A 68 10.84 -15.60 16.77
C ALA A 68 10.86 -14.10 17.08
N ALA A 69 11.84 -13.38 16.52
CA ALA A 69 11.96 -11.94 16.70
C ALA A 69 10.77 -11.16 16.09
N LEU A 70 10.21 -11.63 14.97
CA LEU A 70 8.99 -11.06 14.37
C LEU A 70 7.77 -11.25 15.28
N VAL A 71 7.62 -12.46 15.83
CA VAL A 71 6.56 -12.79 16.77
C VAL A 71 6.65 -11.94 18.04
N ASP A 72 7.86 -11.78 18.59
CA ASP A 72 8.09 -10.96 19.78
C ASP A 72 7.76 -9.48 19.53
N ARG A 73 8.18 -8.92 18.39
CA ARG A 73 7.84 -7.54 18.01
C ARG A 73 6.33 -7.36 17.80
N ALA A 74 5.68 -8.31 17.16
CA ALA A 74 4.23 -8.29 16.97
C ALA A 74 3.47 -8.34 18.30
N ALA A 75 3.91 -9.20 19.23
CA ALA A 75 3.33 -9.30 20.57
C ALA A 75 3.53 -8.01 21.38
N ALA A 76 4.73 -7.41 21.31
CA ALA A 76 5.01 -6.13 21.96
C ALA A 76 4.12 -5.00 21.41
N ARG A 77 3.91 -4.96 20.09
CA ARG A 77 3.00 -4.01 19.44
C ARG A 77 1.56 -4.18 19.90
N LEU A 78 1.05 -5.41 19.93
CA LEU A 78 -0.31 -5.70 20.40
C LEU A 78 -0.52 -5.26 21.87
N ALA A 79 0.48 -5.50 22.72
CA ALA A 79 0.45 -5.08 24.12
C ALA A 79 0.48 -3.55 24.27
N ALA A 80 1.19 -2.84 23.39
CA ALA A 80 1.21 -1.38 23.36
C ALA A 80 -0.11 -0.78 22.90
N GLU A 81 -0.74 -1.35 21.85
CA GLU A 81 -2.04 -0.91 21.33
C GLU A 81 -3.15 -1.09 22.37
N SER A 82 -3.11 -2.18 23.14
CA SER A 82 -4.06 -2.43 24.24
C SER A 82 -3.93 -1.43 25.40
N ARG A 83 -2.80 -0.70 25.49
CA ARG A 83 -2.51 0.28 26.56
C ARG A 83 -2.77 1.73 26.14
N ALA A 84 -2.91 2.00 24.84
CA ALA A 84 -3.14 3.33 24.32
C ALA A 84 -4.63 3.73 24.48
N PRO A 85 -4.94 4.96 24.95
CA PRO A 85 -6.32 5.43 25.00
C PRO A 85 -6.88 5.62 23.58
N SER A 86 -8.06 5.04 23.34
CA SER A 86 -8.78 5.12 22.08
C SER A 86 -9.29 6.53 21.78
N GLY A 87 -8.75 7.14 20.73
CA GLY A 87 -9.45 8.15 19.93
C GLY A 87 -8.83 9.54 19.93
N GLN A 88 -7.95 9.79 18.96
CA GLN A 88 -7.82 11.09 18.30
C GLN A 88 -7.11 10.90 16.96
N LEU A 89 -7.35 11.81 16.01
CA LEU A 89 -6.55 11.93 14.79
C LEU A 89 -5.07 12.00 15.20
N THR A 90 -4.32 10.94 14.96
CA THR A 90 -2.86 10.96 15.13
C THR A 90 -2.28 11.63 13.90
N PHE A 91 -2.29 12.96 13.92
CA PHE A 91 -1.21 13.70 13.30
C PHE A 91 0.01 13.36 14.15
N ASP A 92 0.71 12.27 13.80
CA ASP A 92 2.01 11.96 14.41
C ASP A 92 2.93 13.14 14.10
N ASP A 93 2.97 14.11 15.02
CA ASP A 93 3.91 15.22 15.02
C ASP A 93 5.27 14.67 15.41
N ALA A 94 6.02 14.15 14.44
CA ALA A 94 7.48 14.17 14.38
C ALA A 94 8.03 13.31 13.23
N ASP A 95 8.38 13.95 12.12
CA ASP A 95 9.77 13.94 11.64
C ASP A 95 9.96 15.21 10.80
N GLY A 96 10.91 16.06 11.20
CA GLY A 96 11.19 17.37 10.59
C GLY A 96 11.87 17.29 9.22
N SER A 97 11.67 16.19 8.50
CA SER A 97 12.31 15.89 7.23
C SER A 97 11.25 15.84 6.13
N HIS A 98 10.82 17.02 5.68
CA HIS A 98 9.88 17.22 4.56
C HIS A 98 8.48 16.64 4.82
N GLU A 99 7.65 17.37 5.56
CA GLU A 99 6.20 17.09 5.59
C GLU A 99 5.70 17.06 4.13
N PRO A 100 5.12 15.93 3.67
CA PRO A 100 4.79 15.76 2.28
C PRO A 100 3.71 16.77 1.90
N ASP A 101 3.85 17.39 0.73
CA ASP A 101 2.88 18.39 0.24
C ASP A 101 1.48 17.75 0.20
N PRO A 102 0.47 18.29 0.93
CA PRO A 102 -0.87 17.73 0.99
C PRO A 102 -1.51 17.56 -0.39
N SER A 103 -1.23 18.48 -1.33
CA SER A 103 -1.75 18.40 -2.69
C SER A 103 -1.10 17.26 -3.48
N GLU A 104 0.19 17.00 -3.25
CA GLU A 104 0.91 15.90 -3.89
C GLU A 104 0.46 14.54 -3.34
N VAL A 105 0.30 14.43 -2.02
CA VAL A 105 -0.26 13.23 -1.38
C VAL A 105 -1.67 12.96 -1.92
N GLY A 106 -2.51 13.98 -2.00
CA GLY A 106 -3.86 13.86 -2.52
C GLY A 106 -3.89 13.39 -3.97
N ARG A 107 -3.05 13.99 -4.82
CA ARG A 107 -2.88 13.58 -6.22
C ARG A 107 -2.51 12.09 -6.34
N ARG A 108 -1.56 11.62 -5.52
CA ARG A 108 -1.12 10.22 -5.53
C ARG A 108 -2.22 9.27 -5.07
N ILE A 109 -2.92 9.57 -3.97
CA ILE A 109 -4.03 8.73 -3.47
C ILE A 109 -5.17 8.69 -4.49
N ALA A 110 -5.53 9.83 -5.09
CA ALA A 110 -6.53 9.90 -6.14
C ALA A 110 -6.16 9.03 -7.35
N LEU A 111 -4.88 9.04 -7.75
CA LEU A 111 -4.38 8.17 -8.82
C LEU A 111 -4.56 6.69 -8.45
N LEU A 112 -4.14 6.29 -7.24
CA LEU A 112 -4.29 4.90 -6.78
C LEU A 112 -5.74 4.44 -6.80
N VAL A 113 -6.63 5.26 -6.23
CA VAL A 113 -8.06 4.98 -6.18
C VAL A 113 -8.63 4.88 -7.60
N SER A 114 -8.27 5.78 -8.51
CA SER A 114 -8.77 5.75 -9.89
C SER A 114 -8.40 4.46 -10.65
N VAL A 115 -7.18 3.95 -10.43
CA VAL A 115 -6.65 2.76 -11.12
C VAL A 115 -7.19 1.47 -10.49
N LEU A 116 -7.17 1.38 -9.16
CA LEU A 116 -7.53 0.17 -8.42
C LEU A 116 -9.05 -0.03 -8.34
N ALA A 117 -9.83 1.05 -8.45
CA ALA A 117 -11.27 0.96 -8.32
C ALA A 117 -11.99 0.36 -9.54
N ARG A 118 -11.35 0.19 -10.71
CA ARG A 118 -11.97 -0.41 -11.93
C ARG A 118 -13.45 0.00 -12.15
N GLY A 119 -13.75 1.30 -12.08
CA GLY A 119 -15.13 1.82 -12.21
C GLY A 119 -15.90 2.06 -10.91
N ARG A 120 -15.31 1.83 -9.73
CA ARG A 120 -15.84 2.25 -8.42
C ARG A 120 -15.29 3.62 -7.97
N GLY A 121 -15.09 4.52 -8.93
CA GLY A 121 -14.78 5.91 -8.63
C GLY A 121 -15.96 6.56 -7.90
N SER A 122 -15.68 7.40 -6.90
CA SER A 122 -16.63 8.11 -6.01
C SER A 122 -17.10 7.33 -4.79
N ALA A 123 -17.16 8.01 -3.63
CA ALA A 123 -17.84 7.74 -2.34
C ALA A 123 -17.85 6.31 -1.73
N HIS A 124 -18.02 5.28 -2.55
CA HIS A 124 -17.91 3.85 -2.25
C HIS A 124 -16.51 3.45 -1.79
N GLY A 125 -15.45 4.08 -2.33
CA GLY A 125 -14.08 3.84 -1.87
C GLY A 125 -13.90 4.10 -0.38
N TYR A 126 -14.51 5.15 0.17
CA TYR A 126 -14.47 5.43 1.61
C TYR A 126 -15.14 4.32 2.43
N LYS A 127 -16.34 3.86 2.05
CA LYS A 127 -17.05 2.80 2.79
C LYS A 127 -16.30 1.46 2.80
N GLU A 128 -15.51 1.20 1.76
CA GLU A 128 -14.69 -0.01 1.65
C GLU A 128 -13.35 0.13 2.39
N ILE A 129 -12.71 1.29 2.30
CA ILE A 129 -11.37 1.55 2.85
C ILE A 129 -11.43 1.92 4.34
N ALA A 130 -12.46 2.65 4.78
CA ALA A 130 -12.55 3.16 6.16
C ALA A 130 -12.54 2.05 7.22
N PRO A 131 -13.24 0.90 7.07
CA PRO A 131 -13.10 -0.21 8.01
C PRO A 131 -11.68 -0.77 8.06
N LEU A 132 -11.02 -0.91 6.91
CA LEU A 132 -9.66 -1.43 6.80
C LEU A 132 -8.60 -0.48 7.39
N LEU A 133 -8.83 0.83 7.27
CA LEU A 133 -7.99 1.84 7.93
C LEU A 133 -8.25 1.87 9.45
N LEU A 134 -9.51 1.71 9.87
CA LEU A 134 -9.87 1.66 11.28
C LEU A 134 -9.21 0.47 11.99
N GLU A 135 -9.16 -0.70 11.35
CA GLU A 135 -8.41 -1.88 11.82
C GLU A 135 -6.91 -1.58 12.04
N ARG A 136 -6.36 -0.60 11.32
CA ARG A 136 -4.95 -0.16 11.44
C ARG A 136 -4.78 1.01 12.40
N GLY A 137 -5.83 1.38 13.14
CA GLY A 137 -5.84 2.50 14.07
C GLY A 137 -5.92 3.87 13.39
N VAL A 138 -6.19 3.91 12.08
CA VAL A 138 -6.31 5.14 11.30
C VAL A 138 -7.78 5.46 11.11
N ARG A 139 -8.17 6.66 11.52
CA ARG A 139 -9.56 7.12 11.41
C ARG A 139 -9.60 8.30 10.45
N PHE A 140 -10.44 8.20 9.45
CA PHE A 140 -10.84 9.31 8.59
C PHE A 140 -12.36 9.40 8.64
N ASN A 141 -12.89 10.62 8.63
CA ASN A 141 -14.27 10.84 8.28
C ASN A 141 -14.41 10.98 6.74
N GLN A 142 -15.65 10.99 6.24
CA GLN A 142 -15.92 11.01 4.81
C GLN A 142 -15.50 12.33 4.13
N GLU A 143 -15.57 13.45 4.86
CA GLU A 143 -15.21 14.79 4.39
C GLU A 143 -13.68 14.93 4.30
N GLU A 144 -12.95 14.53 5.34
CA GLU A 144 -11.48 14.44 5.37
C GLU A 144 -10.94 13.56 4.22
N TRP A 145 -11.60 12.44 3.96
CA TRP A 145 -11.23 11.56 2.84
C TRP A 145 -11.46 12.24 1.48
N ALA A 146 -12.53 13.02 1.34
CA ALA A 146 -12.80 13.77 0.11
C ALA A 146 -11.77 14.90 -0.10
N GLU A 147 -11.50 15.70 0.94
CA GLU A 147 -10.49 16.77 0.91
C GLU A 147 -9.08 16.22 0.59
N LEU A 148 -8.75 15.06 1.14
CA LEU A 148 -7.50 14.38 0.83
C LEU A 148 -7.43 13.98 -0.65
N LEU A 149 -8.48 13.37 -1.20
CA LEU A 149 -8.53 12.99 -2.63
C LEU A 149 -8.50 14.20 -3.57
N GLU A 150 -9.10 15.32 -3.15
CA GLU A 150 -9.08 16.58 -3.90
C GLU A 150 -7.73 17.31 -3.80
N GLY A 151 -6.86 16.91 -2.86
CA GLY A 151 -5.61 17.59 -2.57
C GLY A 151 -5.82 18.97 -1.91
N SER A 152 -7.01 19.20 -1.34
CA SER A 152 -7.43 20.45 -0.68
C SER A 152 -7.27 20.40 0.84
N ALA A 153 -6.85 19.25 1.39
CA ALA A 153 -6.58 19.09 2.81
C ALA A 153 -5.55 20.13 3.30
N MET A 154 -5.90 20.82 4.38
CA MET A 154 -5.05 21.85 5.01
C MET A 154 -3.69 21.30 5.45
N ARG A 155 -3.65 20.02 5.83
CA ARG A 155 -2.45 19.32 6.29
C ARG A 155 -2.46 17.89 5.76
N ALA A 156 -1.30 17.41 5.35
CA ALA A 156 -1.13 16.02 4.94
C ALA A 156 -1.29 15.09 6.17
N PRO A 157 -1.85 13.89 5.99
CA PRO A 157 -1.81 12.88 7.03
C PRO A 157 -0.35 12.56 7.42
N GLY A 158 -0.12 12.27 8.71
CA GLY A 158 1.20 11.86 9.19
C GLY A 158 1.68 10.57 8.51
N ARG A 159 3.01 10.34 8.54
CA ARG A 159 3.66 9.20 7.86
C ARG A 159 2.99 7.85 8.12
N ARG A 160 2.65 7.56 9.38
CA ARG A 160 1.97 6.32 9.78
C ARG A 160 0.61 6.14 9.08
N SER A 161 -0.15 7.22 8.96
CA SER A 161 -1.45 7.20 8.28
C SER A 161 -1.28 7.00 6.77
N LEU A 162 -0.27 7.63 6.17
CA LEU A 162 0.06 7.42 4.75
C LEU A 162 0.52 5.99 4.47
N GLU A 163 1.34 5.40 5.33
CA GLU A 163 1.76 4.00 5.21
C GLU A 163 0.57 3.04 5.34
N ALA A 164 -0.37 3.32 6.24
CA ALA A 164 -1.59 2.54 6.37
C ALA A 164 -2.50 2.65 5.13
N ILE A 165 -2.62 3.85 4.53
CA ILE A 165 -3.36 4.06 3.28
C ILE A 165 -2.71 3.29 2.14
N ALA A 166 -1.40 3.41 1.96
CA ALA A 166 -0.66 2.68 0.94
C ALA A 166 -0.85 1.16 1.10
N ASP A 167 -0.78 0.67 2.34
CA ASP A 167 -0.97 -0.73 2.66
C ASP A 167 -2.37 -1.25 2.32
N VAL A 168 -3.43 -0.51 2.68
CA VAL A 168 -4.81 -0.87 2.34
C VAL A 168 -5.02 -0.88 0.82
N LEU A 169 -4.37 0.03 0.11
CA LEU A 169 -4.40 0.10 -1.35
C LEU A 169 -3.44 -0.90 -2.02
N GLY A 170 -2.67 -1.67 -1.24
CA GLY A 170 -1.78 -2.72 -1.74
C GLY A 170 -0.54 -2.20 -2.47
N ILE A 171 -0.05 -1.01 -2.11
CA ILE A 171 1.12 -0.35 -2.71
C ILE A 171 2.18 -0.07 -1.64
N ASP A 172 3.43 0.04 -2.06
CA ASP A 172 4.53 0.33 -1.15
C ASP A 172 4.39 1.71 -0.51
N GLY A 173 4.64 1.81 0.80
CA GLY A 173 4.48 3.05 1.59
C GLY A 173 5.39 4.18 1.12
N VAL A 174 6.52 3.85 0.49
CA VAL A 174 7.42 4.84 -0.15
C VAL A 174 6.69 5.66 -1.22
N TYR A 175 5.63 5.13 -1.83
CA TYR A 175 4.86 5.88 -2.82
C TYR A 175 4.19 7.13 -2.25
N LEU A 176 3.60 7.03 -1.06
CA LEU A 176 2.89 8.15 -0.42
C LEU A 176 3.80 9.00 0.47
N THR A 177 4.95 8.47 0.88
CA THR A 177 5.88 9.12 1.83
C THR A 177 7.17 9.61 1.19
N GLY A 178 7.52 9.09 0.01
CA GLY A 178 8.75 9.40 -0.70
C GLY A 178 8.72 10.77 -1.39
N ALA A 179 9.90 11.36 -1.52
CA ALA A 179 10.08 12.65 -2.18
C ALA A 179 9.68 12.62 -3.67
N VAL A 180 9.31 13.78 -4.20
CA VAL A 180 9.09 13.93 -5.65
C VAL A 180 10.40 13.62 -6.38
N GLY A 181 10.33 12.73 -7.38
CA GLY A 181 11.49 12.30 -8.16
C GLY A 181 12.27 11.13 -7.55
N ASP A 182 11.83 10.57 -6.42
CA ASP A 182 12.34 9.30 -5.93
C ASP A 182 12.18 8.22 -7.03
N PRO A 183 13.23 7.46 -7.38
CA PRO A 183 13.19 6.48 -8.46
C PRO A 183 12.07 5.45 -8.31
N GLU A 184 11.75 5.05 -7.08
CA GLU A 184 10.69 4.09 -6.81
C GLU A 184 9.30 4.71 -6.96
N VAL A 185 9.10 5.95 -6.50
CA VAL A 185 7.87 6.72 -6.73
C VAL A 185 7.62 6.87 -8.23
N VAL A 186 8.64 7.29 -8.98
CA VAL A 186 8.58 7.49 -10.43
C VAL A 186 8.24 6.20 -11.17
N ARG A 187 8.79 5.07 -10.73
CA ARG A 187 8.50 3.74 -11.28
C ARG A 187 7.04 3.35 -11.04
N ILE A 188 6.54 3.52 -9.81
CA ILE A 188 5.15 3.20 -9.44
C ILE A 188 4.18 4.08 -10.23
N GLU A 189 4.46 5.38 -10.36
CA GLU A 189 3.67 6.31 -11.17
C GLU A 189 3.55 5.87 -12.64
N ALA A 190 4.68 5.51 -13.27
CA ALA A 190 4.68 5.04 -14.65
C ALA A 190 3.82 3.77 -14.83
N GLN A 191 3.83 2.86 -13.85
CA GLN A 191 3.00 1.65 -13.86
C GLN A 191 1.51 1.99 -13.72
N LEU A 192 1.14 2.92 -12.83
CA LEU A 192 -0.24 3.35 -12.62
C LEU A 192 -0.80 4.10 -13.84
N ASP A 193 -0.01 4.98 -14.43
CA ASP A 193 -0.38 5.69 -15.65
C ASP A 193 -0.62 4.73 -16.83
N PHE A 194 0.23 3.71 -16.96
CA PHE A 194 0.05 2.64 -17.94
C PHE A 194 -1.25 1.84 -17.71
N LEU A 195 -1.52 1.44 -16.45
CA LEU A 195 -2.76 0.73 -16.11
C LEU A 195 -4.01 1.57 -16.37
N ARG A 196 -3.95 2.88 -16.09
CA ARG A 196 -5.03 3.82 -16.40
C ARG A 196 -5.28 3.89 -17.91
N ALA A 197 -4.22 4.05 -18.71
CA ALA A 197 -4.33 4.08 -20.18
C ALA A 197 -4.90 2.77 -20.75
N LEU A 198 -4.53 1.62 -20.17
CA LEU A 198 -5.08 0.32 -20.55
C LEU A 198 -6.59 0.25 -20.27
N HIS A 199 -7.04 0.71 -19.09
CA HIS A 199 -8.45 0.75 -18.74
C HIS A 199 -9.26 1.73 -19.62
N GLU A 200 -8.69 2.87 -19.99
CA GLU A 200 -9.31 3.88 -20.86
C GLU A 200 -9.51 3.35 -22.30
N SER A 201 -8.56 2.56 -22.81
CA SER A 201 -8.56 2.08 -24.20
C SER A 201 -9.57 0.97 -24.54
N LYS A 202 -10.31 0.40 -23.56
CA LYS A 202 -11.23 -0.76 -23.75
C LYS A 202 -10.63 -1.95 -24.52
N VAL A 203 -9.32 -2.11 -24.59
CA VAL A 203 -8.69 -3.26 -25.25
C VAL A 203 -8.68 -4.47 -24.31
N GLU A 204 -9.75 -5.26 -24.36
CA GLU A 204 -9.73 -6.66 -23.89
C GLU A 204 -8.77 -7.47 -24.78
N GLY A 205 -7.46 -7.49 -24.46
CA GLY A 205 -6.60 -8.37 -25.25
C GLY A 205 -5.09 -8.35 -25.05
N LEU A 206 -4.50 -7.41 -24.30
CA LEU A 206 -3.03 -7.33 -24.24
C LEU A 206 -2.46 -7.25 -22.82
N ALA A 207 -2.82 -8.22 -21.98
CA ALA A 207 -2.11 -8.45 -20.72
C ALA A 207 -1.81 -9.94 -20.58
N ALA A 208 -0.75 -10.42 -21.24
CA ALA A 208 -0.26 -11.77 -20.96
C ALA A 208 1.24 -12.03 -21.19
N ARG A 209 2.05 -11.13 -21.77
CA ARG A 209 3.46 -11.48 -22.05
C ARG A 209 4.44 -10.32 -21.81
N GLY A 210 5.26 -10.49 -20.77
CA GLY A 210 6.57 -9.85 -20.61
C GLY A 210 6.60 -8.57 -19.78
N SER A 211 6.32 -8.63 -18.48
CA SER A 211 6.37 -7.45 -17.58
C SER A 211 7.64 -7.34 -16.73
N ASP A 212 8.74 -7.99 -17.11
CA ASP A 212 10.00 -7.93 -16.35
C ASP A 212 11.11 -7.12 -17.03
N ASP A 213 10.90 -6.54 -18.21
CA ASP A 213 11.98 -5.83 -18.93
C ASP A 213 11.54 -4.53 -19.64
N ILE A 214 10.41 -3.94 -19.23
CA ILE A 214 9.89 -2.72 -19.85
C ILE A 214 10.25 -1.52 -18.97
N THR A 215 11.13 -0.66 -19.48
CA THR A 215 11.59 0.53 -18.76
C THR A 215 10.47 1.58 -18.63
N PRO A 216 10.53 2.46 -17.62
CA PRO A 216 9.56 3.55 -17.45
C PRO A 216 9.42 4.42 -18.71
N GLU A 217 10.50 4.62 -19.46
CA GLU A 217 10.51 5.35 -20.72
C GLU A 217 9.71 4.63 -21.80
N THR A 218 9.82 3.30 -21.89
CA THR A 218 9.04 2.50 -22.84
C THR A 218 7.56 2.49 -22.48
N LEU A 219 7.21 2.42 -21.20
CA LEU A 219 5.82 2.55 -20.76
C LEU A 219 5.25 3.92 -21.13
N ARG A 220 5.98 5.01 -20.86
CA ARG A 220 5.57 6.37 -21.24
C ARG A 220 5.43 6.54 -22.75
N ALA A 221 6.36 5.98 -23.53
CA ALA A 221 6.30 6.03 -24.99
C ALA A 221 5.07 5.31 -25.55
N ILE A 222 4.74 4.12 -25.02
CA ILE A 222 3.54 3.37 -25.40
C ILE A 222 2.27 4.16 -25.00
N THR A 223 2.22 4.71 -23.80
CA THR A 223 1.09 5.54 -23.35
C THR A 223 0.91 6.79 -24.21
N SER A 224 1.99 7.45 -24.61
CA SER A 224 1.93 8.59 -25.53
C SER A 224 1.42 8.20 -26.92
N SER A 225 1.82 7.05 -27.45
CA SER A 225 1.30 6.54 -28.73
C SER A 225 -0.19 6.24 -28.67
N LEU A 226 -0.68 5.61 -27.60
CA LEU A 226 -2.10 5.30 -27.43
C LEU A 226 -2.98 6.56 -27.34
N ARG A 227 -2.50 7.63 -26.71
CA ARG A 227 -3.22 8.93 -26.65
C ARG A 227 -3.25 9.68 -27.98
N HIS A 228 -2.34 9.36 -28.90
CA HIS A 228 -2.22 10.04 -30.19
C HIS A 228 -3.09 9.42 -31.30
N GLU A 229 -3.56 8.19 -31.10
CA GLU A 229 -4.43 7.45 -32.04
C GLU A 229 -5.93 7.78 -31.87
N GLU A 230 -6.33 8.48 -30.81
CA GLU A 230 -7.74 8.88 -30.56
C GLU A 230 -8.14 10.25 -31.16
N ARG A 231 -7.38 10.80 -32.12
CA ARG A 231 -7.68 12.09 -32.76
C ARG A 231 -8.27 11.99 -34.16
#